data_AF-A0A925Y8A7-F1
#
_entry.id   AF-A0A925Y8A7-F1
#
_cell.length_a   1.000
_cell.length_b   1.000
_cell.length_c   1.000
_cell.angle_alpha   90.00
_cell.angle_beta   90.00
_cell.angle_gamma   90.00
#
_symmetry.space_group_name_H-M   'P 1'
#
loop_
_entity.id
_entity.type
_entity.pdbx_description
1 polymer ?
#
loop_
_entity_poly.entity_id
_entity_poly.type
_entity_poly.pdbx_seq_one_letter_code
_entity_poly.pdbx_strand_id
1 'polypeptide(L)'
;MRPLKRWLLTIAAFSVAVPLAGAIYVSATWDPNDALPGSLAYLLGIPGAMKLLPVPEACGTPRYGHTGPDGAKLSFSEVRFETRLSADALADVYRAFARTGRCRLSEDGGVLFAEGCEAASPTENFRLQIGTPEPFQGSACLPVSITSLGNDP
;
A
#
# COMPACT_ATOMS: atom_id res chain seq x y z
N MET A 1 47.58 6.99 -32.31
CA MET A 1 46.71 7.85 -31.48
C MET A 1 45.19 7.62 -31.65
N ARG A 2 44.72 6.50 -32.23
CA ARG A 2 43.27 6.22 -32.38
C ARG A 2 42.57 5.38 -31.28
N PRO A 3 43.25 4.58 -30.43
CA PRO A 3 42.54 3.72 -29.49
C PRO A 3 41.96 4.49 -28.29
N LEU A 4 42.65 5.53 -27.81
CA LEU A 4 42.22 6.30 -26.62
C LEU A 4 40.90 7.04 -26.83
N LYS A 5 40.68 7.62 -28.02
CA LYS A 5 39.41 8.28 -28.37
C LYS A 5 38.23 7.30 -28.41
N ARG A 6 38.45 6.07 -28.88
CA ARG A 6 37.41 5.03 -28.88
C ARG A 6 37.04 4.62 -27.46
N TRP A 7 38.03 4.38 -26.59
CA TRP A 7 37.80 4.04 -25.18
C TRP A 7 37.04 5.11 -24.40
N LEU A 8 37.39 6.38 -24.57
CA LEU A 8 36.69 7.50 -23.93
C LEU A 8 35.23 7.60 -24.39
N LEU A 9 34.96 7.36 -25.68
CA LEU A 9 33.59 7.32 -26.21
C LEU A 9 32.80 6.13 -25.65
N THR A 10 33.44 4.95 -25.49
CA THR A 10 32.75 3.79 -24.89
C THR A 10 32.40 4.03 -23.43
N ILE A 11 33.31 4.62 -22.64
CA ILE A 11 33.07 4.95 -21.23
C ILE A 11 31.97 6.03 -21.10
N ALA A 12 32.02 7.06 -21.94
CA ALA A 12 30.99 8.10 -22.00
C ALA A 12 29.61 7.52 -22.40
N ALA A 13 29.57 6.61 -23.38
CA ALA A 13 28.34 5.94 -23.77
C ALA A 13 27.80 5.03 -22.66
N PHE A 14 28.66 4.28 -21.98
CA PHE A 14 28.26 3.38 -20.89
C PHE A 14 27.73 4.14 -19.66
N SER A 15 28.38 5.25 -19.31
CA SER A 15 27.98 6.11 -18.19
C SER A 15 26.64 6.82 -18.39
N VAL A 16 26.15 6.94 -19.63
CA VAL A 16 24.80 7.44 -19.93
C VAL A 16 23.81 6.29 -20.11
N ALA A 17 24.20 5.23 -20.85
CA ALA A 17 23.32 4.12 -21.18
C ALA A 17 22.89 3.30 -19.96
N VAL A 18 23.79 3.05 -19.00
CA VAL A 18 23.48 2.27 -17.79
C VAL A 18 22.46 2.97 -16.89
N PRO A 19 22.63 4.25 -16.48
CA PRO A 19 21.64 4.93 -15.66
C PRO A 19 20.33 5.15 -16.41
N LEU A 20 20.36 5.39 -17.73
CA LEU A 20 19.14 5.50 -18.52
C LEU A 20 18.37 4.18 -18.56
N ALA A 21 19.05 3.06 -18.81
CA ALA A 21 18.43 1.73 -18.76
C ALA A 21 17.90 1.40 -17.35
N GLY A 22 18.64 1.80 -16.31
CA GLY A 22 18.20 1.70 -14.92
C GLY A 22 16.95 2.51 -14.64
N ALA A 23 16.88 3.76 -15.11
CA ALA A 23 15.71 4.63 -14.95
C ALA A 23 14.47 4.08 -15.71
N ILE A 24 14.67 3.57 -16.92
CA ILE A 24 13.60 2.90 -17.69
C ILE A 24 13.11 1.64 -16.97
N TYR A 25 14.03 0.84 -16.42
CA TYR A 25 13.67 -0.37 -15.67
C TYR A 25 12.92 -0.04 -14.37
N VAL A 26 13.39 0.94 -13.60
CA VAL A 26 12.74 1.40 -12.37
C VAL A 26 11.35 1.96 -12.70
N SER A 27 11.22 2.84 -13.70
CA SER A 27 9.91 3.39 -14.08
C SER A 27 8.95 2.32 -14.62
N ALA A 28 9.43 1.34 -15.39
CA ALA A 28 8.60 0.25 -15.90
C ALA A 28 8.15 -0.73 -14.80
N THR A 29 8.88 -0.83 -13.69
CA THR A 29 8.55 -1.71 -12.55
C THR A 29 7.89 -0.99 -11.38
N TRP A 30 7.77 0.34 -11.46
CA TRP A 30 7.16 1.17 -10.46
C TRP A 30 5.66 1.35 -10.74
N ASP A 31 4.86 0.42 -10.24
CA ASP A 31 3.41 0.62 -10.10
C ASP A 31 3.04 0.61 -8.61
N PRO A 32 2.79 1.78 -7.99
CA PRO A 32 2.43 1.85 -6.59
C PRO A 32 0.99 1.39 -6.31
N ASN A 33 0.19 1.04 -7.34
CA ASN A 33 -1.22 0.67 -7.17
C ASN A 33 -1.45 -0.83 -6.91
N ASP A 34 -0.45 -1.69 -7.15
CA ASP A 34 -0.53 -3.14 -6.85
C ASP A 34 0.80 -3.70 -6.32
N ALA A 35 1.43 -2.95 -5.43
CA ALA A 35 2.73 -3.30 -4.87
C ALA A 35 2.65 -4.56 -3.99
N LEU A 36 3.55 -5.50 -4.27
CA LEU A 36 3.77 -6.71 -3.45
C LEU A 36 4.65 -6.40 -2.24
N PRO A 37 4.45 -7.08 -1.09
CA PRO A 37 5.37 -7.01 0.04
C PRO A 37 6.82 -7.26 -0.40
N GLY A 38 7.73 -6.34 -0.04
CA GLY A 38 9.16 -6.45 -0.36
C GLY A 38 9.56 -5.99 -1.78
N SER A 39 8.61 -5.64 -2.64
CA SER A 39 8.90 -5.00 -3.92
C SER A 39 9.48 -3.58 -3.74
N LEU A 40 10.17 -3.04 -4.75
CA LEU A 40 10.70 -1.68 -4.70
C LEU A 40 9.58 -0.64 -4.55
N ALA A 41 8.47 -0.84 -5.26
CA ALA A 41 7.26 -0.02 -5.14
C ALA A 41 6.68 -0.07 -3.72
N TYR A 42 6.70 -1.24 -3.06
CA TYR A 42 6.30 -1.35 -1.66
C TYR A 42 7.24 -0.60 -0.73
N LEU A 43 8.56 -0.80 -0.89
CA LEU A 43 9.55 -0.19 0.00
C LEU A 43 9.52 1.34 -0.08
N LEU A 44 9.45 1.89 -1.28
CA LEU A 44 9.63 3.32 -1.52
C LEU A 44 8.32 4.08 -1.80
N GLY A 45 7.30 3.42 -2.33
CA GLY A 45 6.03 4.06 -2.73
C GLY A 45 4.89 3.92 -1.73
N ILE A 46 4.93 2.92 -0.83
CA ILE A 46 3.87 2.69 0.15
C ILE A 46 4.22 3.36 1.49
N PRO A 47 3.33 4.20 2.06
CA PRO A 47 3.56 4.84 3.36
C PRO A 47 3.84 3.82 4.47
N GLY A 48 4.78 4.13 5.37
CA GLY A 48 5.14 3.25 6.49
C GLY A 48 3.93 2.85 7.34
N ALA A 49 2.99 3.77 7.48
CA ALA A 49 1.71 3.57 8.13
C ALA A 49 0.92 2.36 7.67
N MET A 50 0.77 2.21 6.34
CA MET A 50 -0.01 1.13 5.74
C MET A 50 0.67 -0.23 5.94
N LYS A 51 2.00 -0.23 6.03
CA LYS A 51 2.81 -1.43 6.29
C LYS A 51 2.62 -1.98 7.71
N LEU A 52 2.09 -1.17 8.63
CA LEU A 52 1.81 -1.55 10.01
C LEU A 52 0.40 -2.11 10.21
N LEU A 53 -0.47 -2.05 9.19
CA LEU A 53 -1.81 -2.59 9.28
C LEU A 53 -1.76 -4.12 9.46
N PRO A 54 -2.51 -4.67 10.43
CA PRO A 54 -2.53 -6.11 10.65
C PRO A 54 -3.21 -6.81 9.48
N VAL A 55 -2.61 -7.88 8.96
CA VAL A 55 -3.18 -8.71 7.87
C VAL A 55 -3.42 -10.13 8.40
N PRO A 56 -4.48 -10.37 9.19
CA PRO A 56 -4.67 -11.63 9.88
C PRO A 56 -5.16 -12.75 8.96
N GLU A 57 -4.61 -13.95 9.15
CA GLU A 57 -4.99 -15.19 8.45
C GLU A 57 -5.11 -15.04 6.93
N ALA A 58 -4.13 -14.39 6.32
CA ALA A 58 -4.14 -14.12 4.89
C ALA A 58 -4.15 -15.43 4.06
N CYS A 59 -5.16 -15.61 3.22
CA CYS A 59 -5.24 -16.72 2.26
C CYS A 59 -4.33 -16.54 1.04
N GLY A 60 -3.94 -15.29 0.77
CA GLY A 60 -3.14 -14.89 -0.38
C GLY A 60 -2.13 -13.83 0.02
N THR A 61 -1.32 -13.40 -0.96
CA THR A 61 -0.36 -12.31 -0.73
C THR A 61 -1.09 -10.97 -0.74
N PRO A 62 -0.99 -10.15 0.32
CA PRO A 62 -1.61 -8.83 0.35
C PRO A 62 -1.05 -7.93 -0.75
N ARG A 63 -1.88 -7.01 -1.24
CA ARG A 63 -1.56 -6.03 -2.27
C ARG A 63 -1.71 -4.63 -1.69
N TYR A 64 -0.74 -3.77 -1.98
CA TYR A 64 -0.69 -2.42 -1.46
C TYR A 64 -0.84 -1.44 -2.61
N GLY A 65 -1.72 -0.47 -2.43
CA GLY A 65 -1.97 0.63 -3.35
C GLY A 65 -1.66 1.96 -2.70
N HIS A 66 -1.05 2.88 -3.43
CA HIS A 66 -1.02 4.29 -3.07
C HIS A 66 -1.35 5.11 -4.31
N THR A 67 -2.47 5.82 -4.26
CA THR A 67 -2.96 6.71 -5.30
C THR A 67 -3.09 8.11 -4.72
N GLY A 68 -2.20 9.00 -5.13
CA GLY A 68 -2.25 10.42 -4.84
C GLY A 68 -1.46 11.15 -5.91
N PRO A 69 -2.03 12.14 -6.62
CA PRO A 69 -1.24 13.00 -7.47
C PRO A 69 -0.13 13.67 -6.63
N ASP A 70 1.05 13.84 -7.22
CA ASP A 70 2.13 14.59 -6.58
C ASP A 70 1.61 16.01 -6.22
N GLY A 71 1.63 16.36 -4.93
CA GLY A 71 1.09 17.63 -4.41
C GLY A 71 -0.44 17.70 -4.21
N ALA A 72 -1.18 16.60 -4.34
CA ALA A 72 -2.60 16.57 -4.01
C ALA A 72 -2.85 16.43 -2.51
N LYS A 73 -3.83 17.20 -2.02
CA LYS A 73 -4.25 17.25 -0.60
C LYS A 73 -4.94 15.98 -0.08
N LEU A 74 -5.30 15.07 -0.97
CA LEU A 74 -6.00 13.83 -0.64
C LEU A 74 -5.18 12.69 -1.22
N SER A 75 -4.43 12.00 -0.37
CA SER A 75 -3.75 10.78 -0.72
C SER A 75 -4.57 9.59 -0.26
N PHE A 76 -4.71 8.59 -1.14
CA PHE A 76 -5.44 7.37 -0.86
C PHE A 76 -4.43 6.24 -0.79
N SER A 77 -4.42 5.51 0.31
CA SER A 77 -3.66 4.27 0.38
C SER A 77 -4.60 3.11 0.60
N GLU A 78 -4.37 1.99 -0.07
CA GLU A 78 -5.21 0.81 0.00
C GLU A 78 -4.37 -0.43 0.37
N VAL A 79 -4.92 -1.29 1.22
CA VAL A 79 -4.40 -2.65 1.44
C VAL A 79 -5.51 -3.63 1.10
N ARG A 80 -5.27 -4.49 0.12
CA ARG A 80 -6.19 -5.54 -0.32
C ARG A 80 -5.63 -6.90 0.03
N PHE A 81 -6.42 -7.73 0.67
CA PHE A 81 -6.03 -9.11 0.98
C PHE A 81 -7.26 -10.00 1.12
N GLU A 82 -7.02 -11.30 1.28
CA GLU A 82 -8.08 -12.29 1.51
C GLU A 82 -7.85 -12.94 2.87
N THR A 83 -8.90 -13.19 3.65
CA THR A 83 -8.79 -13.80 4.99
C THR A 83 -9.80 -14.92 5.19
N ARG A 84 -9.48 -15.89 6.05
CA ARG A 84 -10.43 -16.92 6.51
C ARG A 84 -11.30 -16.48 7.69
N LEU A 85 -10.95 -15.35 8.31
CA LEU A 85 -11.72 -14.81 9.42
C LEU A 85 -13.12 -14.41 8.97
N SER A 86 -14.09 -14.60 9.86
CA SER A 86 -15.42 -14.00 9.68
C SER A 86 -15.31 -12.48 9.72
N ALA A 87 -16.29 -11.80 9.12
CA ALA A 87 -16.36 -10.34 9.14
C ALA A 87 -16.31 -9.77 10.58
N ASP A 88 -16.98 -10.42 11.53
CA ASP A 88 -16.99 -10.00 12.95
C ASP A 88 -15.60 -10.14 13.60
N ALA A 89 -14.94 -11.29 13.41
CA ALA A 89 -13.61 -11.53 13.96
C ALA A 89 -12.58 -10.56 13.36
N LEU A 90 -12.70 -10.27 12.07
CA LEU A 90 -11.88 -9.28 11.40
C LEU A 90 -12.14 -7.87 11.94
N ALA A 91 -13.41 -7.49 12.11
CA ALA A 91 -13.78 -6.20 12.69
C ALA A 91 -13.20 -6.03 14.10
N ASP A 92 -13.20 -7.09 14.93
CA ASP A 92 -12.61 -7.07 16.27
C ASP A 92 -11.10 -6.82 16.26
N VAL A 93 -10.36 -7.42 15.32
CA VAL A 93 -8.92 -7.15 15.13
C VAL A 93 -8.69 -5.67 14.87
N TYR A 94 -9.46 -5.06 13.97
CA TYR A 94 -9.29 -3.65 13.64
C TYR A 94 -9.83 -2.69 14.70
N ARG A 95 -10.88 -3.06 15.43
CA ARG A 95 -11.33 -2.30 16.61
C ARG A 95 -10.23 -2.27 17.67
N ALA A 96 -9.55 -3.39 17.93
CA ALA A 96 -8.42 -3.45 18.85
C ALA A 96 -7.24 -2.60 18.37
N PHE A 97 -6.92 -2.68 17.08
CA PHE A 97 -5.89 -1.84 16.45
C PHE A 97 -6.23 -0.34 16.60
N ALA A 98 -7.45 0.07 16.27
CA ALA A 98 -7.91 1.45 16.37
C ALA A 98 -7.89 1.99 17.81
N ARG A 99 -8.30 1.17 18.78
CA ARG A 99 -8.22 1.51 20.22
C ARG A 99 -6.77 1.75 20.65
N THR A 100 -5.83 0.99 20.11
CA THR A 100 -4.40 1.17 20.39
C THR A 100 -3.90 2.51 19.84
N GLY A 101 -4.39 2.93 18.67
CA GLY A 101 -4.18 4.26 18.10
C GLY A 101 -5.06 5.37 18.68
N ARG A 102 -5.87 5.08 19.71
CA ARG A 102 -6.83 6.00 20.35
C ARG A 102 -7.77 6.72 19.37
N CYS A 103 -8.19 6.02 18.32
CA CYS A 103 -9.10 6.56 17.33
C CYS A 103 -10.55 6.62 17.84
N ARG A 104 -11.33 7.57 17.33
CA ARG A 104 -12.79 7.53 17.43
C ARG A 104 -13.33 6.52 16.41
N LEU A 105 -14.12 5.57 16.88
CA LEU A 105 -14.73 4.54 16.04
C LEU A 105 -16.19 4.87 15.73
N SER A 106 -16.60 4.67 14.49
CA SER A 106 -18.00 4.66 14.06
C SER A 106 -18.24 3.53 13.06
N GLU A 107 -19.48 3.05 12.97
CA GLU A 107 -19.86 1.97 12.07
C GLU A 107 -21.11 2.40 11.31
N ASP A 108 -21.08 2.29 9.98
CA ASP A 108 -22.20 2.62 9.10
C ASP A 108 -22.27 1.64 7.92
N GLY A 109 -23.42 1.00 7.74
CA GLY A 109 -23.63 0.04 6.64
C GLY A 109 -22.64 -1.14 6.61
N GLY A 110 -22.14 -1.61 7.76
CA GLY A 110 -21.13 -2.67 7.86
C GLY A 110 -19.70 -2.23 7.53
N VAL A 111 -19.47 -0.92 7.40
CA VAL A 111 -18.14 -0.32 7.24
C VAL A 111 -17.69 0.24 8.59
N LEU A 112 -16.48 -0.11 9.02
CA LEU A 112 -15.88 0.42 10.24
C LEU A 112 -15.00 1.62 9.88
N PHE A 113 -15.29 2.76 10.50
CA PHE A 113 -14.52 3.99 10.34
C PHE A 113 -13.72 4.24 11.61
N ALA A 114 -12.47 4.69 11.47
CA ALA A 114 -11.73 5.25 12.58
C ALA A 114 -11.08 6.58 12.22
N GLU A 115 -11.41 7.58 13.03
CA GLU A 115 -11.09 8.99 12.78
C GLU A 115 -10.38 9.60 13.98
N GLY A 116 -9.63 10.69 13.75
CA GLY A 116 -9.02 11.47 14.84
C GLY A 116 -8.07 10.67 15.74
N CYS A 117 -7.35 9.71 15.17
CA CYS A 117 -6.33 8.95 15.89
C CYS A 117 -5.21 9.89 16.38
N GLU A 118 -4.64 9.65 17.57
CA GLU A 118 -3.50 10.45 18.05
C GLU A 118 -2.29 10.30 17.11
N ALA A 119 -1.46 11.34 16.96
CA ALA A 119 -0.35 11.45 15.98
C ALA A 119 0.73 10.34 16.02
N ALA A 120 0.64 9.40 16.98
CA ALA A 120 1.44 8.18 17.02
C ALA A 120 0.75 6.99 16.31
N SER A 121 -0.49 7.16 15.88
CA SER A 121 -1.22 6.19 15.06
C SER A 121 -0.79 6.37 13.61
N PRO A 122 -0.39 5.30 12.92
CA PRO A 122 0.04 5.38 11.54
C PRO A 122 -1.02 5.99 10.59
N THR A 123 -2.28 6.06 10.98
CA THR A 123 -3.38 6.44 10.11
C THR A 123 -4.15 7.64 10.65
N GLU A 124 -3.82 8.85 10.18
CA GLU A 124 -4.72 9.99 10.32
C GLU A 124 -5.93 9.74 9.40
N ASN A 125 -7.05 9.30 9.98
CA ASN A 125 -8.31 8.94 9.31
C ASN A 125 -8.19 7.69 8.40
N PHE A 126 -8.61 6.53 8.91
CA PHE A 126 -8.74 5.32 8.10
C PHE A 126 -10.18 4.83 8.01
N ARG A 127 -10.49 4.29 6.83
CA ARG A 127 -11.76 3.65 6.51
C ARG A 127 -11.49 2.16 6.27
N LEU A 128 -11.96 1.32 7.19
CA LEU A 128 -11.97 -0.12 6.97
C LEU A 128 -13.26 -0.51 6.26
N GLN A 129 -13.14 -0.83 4.97
CA GLN A 129 -14.25 -1.40 4.22
C GLN A 129 -14.06 -2.91 4.12
N ILE A 130 -14.73 -3.64 5.01
CA ILE A 130 -14.87 -5.09 4.82
C ILE A 130 -15.84 -5.27 3.66
N GLY A 131 -15.28 -5.37 2.45
CA GLY A 131 -16.06 -5.75 1.30
C GLY A 131 -16.68 -7.10 1.59
N THR A 132 -18.00 -7.18 1.55
CA THR A 132 -18.70 -8.43 1.26
C THR A 132 -19.02 -8.42 -0.24
N PRO A 133 -18.05 -8.41 -1.19
CA PRO A 133 -18.43 -8.92 -2.49
C PRO A 133 -18.84 -10.37 -2.23
N GLU A 134 -19.92 -10.79 -2.86
CA GLU A 134 -20.37 -12.17 -2.83
C GLU A 134 -19.16 -13.11 -2.84
N PRO A 135 -19.13 -14.14 -1.97
CA PRO A 135 -17.99 -15.04 -1.89
C PRO A 135 -17.60 -15.45 -3.31
N PHE A 136 -16.36 -15.12 -3.70
CA PHE A 136 -15.84 -15.46 -5.02
C PHE A 136 -16.08 -16.95 -5.21
N GLN A 137 -16.90 -17.35 -6.20
CA GLN A 137 -17.51 -18.68 -6.28
C GLN A 137 -16.52 -19.80 -5.89
N GLY A 138 -16.70 -20.39 -4.71
CA GLY A 138 -15.91 -21.52 -4.21
C GLY A 138 -14.69 -21.19 -3.32
N SER A 139 -14.41 -19.92 -3.04
CA SER A 139 -13.35 -19.50 -2.11
C SER A 139 -13.86 -19.46 -0.66
N ALA A 140 -13.16 -20.14 0.25
CA ALA A 140 -13.38 -20.02 1.69
C ALA A 140 -12.82 -18.72 2.30
N CYS A 141 -12.29 -17.83 1.45
CA CYS A 141 -11.60 -16.62 1.86
C CYS A 141 -12.40 -15.38 1.47
N LEU A 142 -12.59 -14.48 2.44
CA LEU A 142 -13.27 -13.21 2.27
C LEU A 142 -12.26 -12.14 1.83
N PRO A 143 -12.52 -11.41 0.75
CA PRO A 143 -11.69 -10.29 0.36
C PRO A 143 -11.91 -9.09 1.28
N VAL A 144 -10.84 -8.39 1.60
CA VAL A 144 -10.80 -7.25 2.51
C VAL A 144 -10.09 -6.11 1.82
N SER A 145 -10.64 -4.90 1.91
CA SER A 145 -9.97 -3.67 1.50
C SER A 145 -9.94 -2.69 2.67
N ILE A 146 -8.74 -2.22 3.00
CA ILE A 146 -8.55 -1.17 4.00
C ILE A 146 -8.09 0.06 3.24
N THR A 147 -8.80 1.17 3.38
CA THR A 147 -8.39 2.43 2.76
C THR A 147 -8.00 3.42 3.85
N SER A 148 -6.84 4.05 3.72
CA SER A 148 -6.48 5.21 4.53
C SER A 148 -6.65 6.46 3.68
N LEU A 149 -7.29 7.48 4.26
CA LEU A 149 -7.45 8.80 3.66
C LEU A 149 -6.48 9.73 4.36
N GLY A 150 -5.34 10.01 3.72
CA GLY A 150 -4.44 11.02 4.24
C GLY A 150 -5.12 12.38 4.16
N ASN A 151 -5.38 13.01 5.31
CA ASN A 151 -5.50 14.45 5.39
C ASN A 151 -4.10 14.98 5.69
N ASP A 152 -3.59 15.91 4.89
CA ASP A 152 -2.37 16.63 5.27
C ASP A 152 -2.69 17.58 6.46
N PRO A 153 -1.73 17.81 7.37
CA PRO A 153 -1.85 18.74 8.51
C PRO A 153 -2.07 20.21 8.11
#